data_AF-A0A2V8ZAV7-F1
#
_entry.id   AF-A0A2V8ZAV7-F1
#
_cell.length_a   1.000
_cell.length_b   1.000
_cell.length_c   1.000
_cell.angle_alpha   90.00
_cell.angle_beta   90.00
_cell.angle_gamma   90.00
#
_symmetry.space_group_name_H-M   'P 1'
#
loop_
_entity.id
_entity.type
_entity.pdbx_description
1 polymer ?
#
loop_
_entity_poly.entity_id
_entity_poly.type
_entity_poly.pdbx_seq_one_letter_code
_entity_poly.pdbx_strand_id
1 'polypeptide(L)'
;MDDVDSEWRRQGATLSHKTAQEEFGLTWEEIVRAIRAGKLHCQQQSMHGNPWLRLLRREVETLVRERHGANYLRNRQAKTELARINRELKRLKGQIAVLEERKSKLSVDFGE
;
A
#
# COMPACT_ATOMS: atom_id res chain seq x y z
N MET A 1 8.66 21.46 19.89
CA MET A 1 8.52 21.52 18.42
C MET A 1 9.08 20.20 17.93
N ASP A 2 8.20 19.25 17.60
CA ASP A 2 8.64 17.97 17.06
C ASP A 2 9.30 18.24 15.71
N ASP A 3 10.58 17.88 15.63
CA ASP A 3 11.43 18.13 14.48
C ASP A 3 10.94 17.30 13.30
N VAL A 4 10.23 17.94 12.37
CA VAL A 4 9.64 17.30 11.18
C VAL A 4 10.71 16.52 10.40
N ASP A 5 11.97 16.99 10.45
CA ASP A 5 13.14 16.32 9.87
C ASP A 5 13.44 14.94 10.48
N SER A 6 13.17 14.77 11.77
CA SER A 6 13.29 13.49 12.46
C SER A 6 12.18 12.51 12.04
N GLU A 7 10.96 13.00 11.76
CA GLU A 7 9.86 12.15 11.27
C GLU A 7 10.13 11.59 9.86
N TRP A 8 10.80 12.35 8.98
CA TRP A 8 11.21 11.84 7.66
C TRP A 8 12.21 10.70 7.72
N ARG A 9 13.03 10.59 8.77
CA ARG A 9 14.08 9.55 8.87
C ARG A 9 13.59 8.26 9.53
N ARG A 10 12.42 8.28 10.17
CA ARG A 10 11.88 7.12 10.87
C ARG A 10 11.38 6.06 9.88
N GLN A 11 11.80 4.82 10.09
CA GLN A 11 11.36 3.69 9.27
C GLN A 11 9.83 3.56 9.29
N GLY A 12 9.21 3.47 8.11
CA GLY A 12 7.76 3.35 7.94
C GLY A 12 6.96 4.65 8.11
N ALA A 13 7.61 5.77 8.49
CA ALA A 13 6.92 7.05 8.69
C ALA A 13 6.59 7.78 7.38
N THR A 14 7.20 7.38 6.26
CA THR A 14 6.98 7.99 4.95
C THR A 14 6.42 7.01 3.94
N LEU A 15 5.65 7.50 2.99
CA LEU A 15 5.08 6.71 1.89
C LEU A 15 5.07 7.52 0.59
N SER A 16 4.90 6.84 -0.55
CA SER A 16 4.81 7.51 -1.85
C SER A 16 3.39 8.03 -2.10
N HIS A 17 3.24 9.08 -2.92
CA HIS A 17 1.91 9.50 -3.39
C HIS A 17 1.09 8.36 -4.01
N LYS A 18 1.70 7.45 -4.78
CA LYS A 18 1.00 6.26 -5.31
C LYS A 18 0.46 5.38 -4.19
N THR A 19 1.29 5.10 -3.19
CA THR A 19 0.87 4.37 -1.99
C THR A 19 -0.26 5.08 -1.25
N ALA A 20 -0.25 6.41 -1.18
CA ALA A 20 -1.35 7.18 -0.59
C ALA A 20 -2.66 6.99 -1.35
N GLN A 21 -2.60 6.91 -2.69
CA GLN A 21 -3.78 6.66 -3.51
C GLN A 21 -4.29 5.22 -3.38
N GLU A 22 -3.39 4.24 -3.30
CA GLU A 22 -3.74 2.81 -3.21
C GLU A 22 -4.21 2.41 -1.81
N GLU A 23 -3.45 2.73 -0.77
CA GLU A 23 -3.74 2.34 0.62
C GLU A 23 -4.84 3.21 1.24
N PHE A 24 -4.73 4.53 1.07
CA PHE A 24 -5.59 5.51 1.75
C PHE A 24 -6.70 6.04 0.87
N GLY A 25 -6.59 5.80 -0.44
CA GLY A 25 -7.67 6.12 -1.34
C GLY A 25 -7.81 7.57 -1.72
N LEU A 26 -6.81 8.37 -1.40
CA LEU A 26 -6.76 9.77 -1.78
C LEU A 26 -6.67 9.88 -3.30
N THR A 27 -7.31 10.90 -3.84
CA THR A 27 -7.11 11.32 -5.22
C THR A 27 -5.88 12.22 -5.33
N TRP A 28 -5.28 12.30 -6.52
CA TRP A 28 -4.17 13.21 -6.77
C TRP A 28 -4.54 14.67 -6.42
N GLU A 29 -5.75 15.09 -6.76
CA GLU A 29 -6.26 16.42 -6.44
C GLU A 29 -6.37 16.69 -4.94
N GLU A 30 -6.75 15.70 -4.14
CA GLU A 30 -6.79 15.85 -2.68
C GLU A 30 -5.38 16.00 -2.10
N ILE A 31 -4.41 15.23 -2.61
CA ILE A 31 -3.00 15.33 -2.22
C ILE A 31 -2.46 16.72 -2.55
N VAL A 32 -2.66 17.19 -3.80
CA VAL A 32 -2.20 18.52 -4.23
C VAL A 32 -2.88 19.64 -3.43
N ARG A 33 -4.19 19.53 -3.17
CA ARG A 33 -4.91 20.50 -2.34
C ARG A 33 -4.37 20.53 -0.90
N ALA A 34 -4.07 19.39 -0.31
CA ALA A 34 -3.52 19.31 1.04
C ALA A 34 -2.10 19.89 1.13
N ILE A 35 -1.27 19.64 0.11
CA ILE A 35 0.07 20.24 0.00
C ILE A 35 -0.04 21.76 -0.10
N ARG A 36 -0.90 22.27 -0.99
CA ARG A 36 -1.12 23.72 -1.14
C ARG A 36 -1.69 24.38 0.12
N ALA A 37 -2.48 23.64 0.90
CA ALA A 37 -3.03 24.10 2.16
C ALA A 37 -2.04 24.00 3.34
N GLY A 38 -0.81 23.49 3.13
CA GLY A 38 0.16 23.27 4.19
C GLY A 38 -0.20 22.15 5.17
N LYS A 39 -1.21 21.32 4.83
CA LYS A 39 -1.66 20.19 5.66
C LYS A 39 -0.91 18.89 5.38
N LEU A 40 -0.15 18.84 4.29
CA LEU A 40 0.60 17.68 3.87
C LEU A 40 1.96 18.14 3.35
N HIS A 41 3.02 17.78 4.05
CA HIS A 41 4.38 18.02 3.60
C HIS A 41 4.77 16.95 2.57
N CYS A 42 5.49 17.40 1.55
CA CYS A 42 6.01 16.53 0.51
C CYS A 42 7.48 16.84 0.21
N GLN A 43 8.25 15.79 -0.03
CA GLN A 43 9.59 15.89 -0.61
C GLN A 43 9.57 15.25 -2.00
N GLN A 44 10.04 15.98 -3.01
CA GLN A 44 10.22 15.39 -4.33
C GLN A 44 11.46 14.49 -4.30
N GLN A 45 11.29 13.25 -4.75
CA GLN A 45 12.36 12.27 -4.88
C GLN A 45 12.35 11.69 -6.30
N SER A 46 13.44 11.05 -6.69
CA SER A 46 13.55 10.37 -7.97
C SER A 46 14.11 8.98 -7.75
N MET A 47 13.45 7.97 -8.29
CA MET A 47 13.95 6.60 -8.29
C MET A 47 14.14 6.18 -9.73
N HIS A 48 15.39 5.91 -10.13
CA HIS A 48 15.77 5.55 -11.51
C HIS A 48 15.24 6.53 -12.57
N GLY A 49 15.23 7.84 -12.28
CA GLY A 49 14.74 8.87 -13.20
C GLY A 49 13.22 9.09 -13.16
N ASN A 50 12.46 8.25 -12.47
CA ASN A 50 11.03 8.47 -12.27
C ASN A 50 10.77 9.32 -11.02
N PRO A 51 10.24 10.55 -11.16
CA PRO A 51 9.94 11.40 -10.01
C PRO A 51 8.76 10.85 -9.21
N TRP A 52 8.85 10.95 -7.90
CA TRP A 52 7.78 10.62 -6.98
C TRP A 52 7.77 11.55 -5.77
N LEU A 53 6.57 11.83 -5.26
CA LEU A 53 6.42 12.55 -4.01
C LEU A 53 6.50 11.58 -2.84
N ARG A 54 7.39 11.89 -1.90
CA ARG A 54 7.49 11.29 -0.57
C ARG A 54 6.64 12.11 0.39
N LEU A 55 5.75 11.44 1.12
CA LEU A 55 4.74 12.04 2.02
C LEU A 55 4.89 11.47 3.43
N LEU A 56 4.53 12.23 4.46
CA LEU A 56 4.45 11.75 5.84
C LEU A 56 3.15 10.96 6.07
N ARG A 57 3.27 9.71 6.53
CA ARG A 57 2.14 8.80 6.76
C ARG A 57 1.14 9.38 7.77
N ARG A 58 1.64 10.01 8.84
CA ARG A 58 0.82 10.64 9.90
C ARG A 58 -0.09 11.75 9.36
N GLU A 59 0.43 12.56 8.44
CA GLU A 59 -0.33 13.66 7.83
C GLU A 59 -1.36 13.14 6.84
N VAL A 60 -1.00 12.13 6.05
CA VAL A 60 -1.94 11.42 5.17
C VAL A 60 -3.09 10.82 5.98
N GLU A 61 -2.81 10.15 7.10
CA GLU A 61 -3.83 9.60 8.00
C GLU A 61 -4.74 10.67 8.59
N THR A 62 -4.16 11.79 9.04
CA THR A 62 -4.91 12.94 9.54
C THR A 62 -5.82 13.53 8.46
N LEU A 63 -5.28 13.76 7.26
CA LEU A 63 -6.03 14.29 6.11
C LEU A 63 -7.22 13.40 5.75
N VAL A 64 -7.03 12.09 5.72
CA VAL A 64 -8.10 11.14 5.40
C VAL A 64 -9.16 11.13 6.50
N ARG A 65 -8.74 11.18 7.77
CA ARG A 65 -9.65 11.23 8.91
C ARG A 65 -10.50 12.50 8.88
N GLU A 66 -9.90 13.65 8.56
CA GLU A 66 -10.61 14.93 8.43
C GLU A 66 -11.61 14.94 7.27
N ARG A 67 -11.23 14.39 6.10
CA ARG A 67 -12.09 14.47 4.90
C ARG A 67 -13.18 13.42 4.83
N HIS A 68 -12.83 12.17 5.12
CA HIS A 68 -13.70 11.02 4.85
C HIS A 68 -14.23 10.38 6.15
N GLY A 69 -13.77 10.84 7.31
CA GLY A 69 -14.12 10.27 8.61
C GLY A 69 -13.37 8.98 8.92
N ALA A 70 -13.30 8.64 10.22
CA ALA A 70 -12.53 7.48 10.70
C ALA A 70 -13.07 6.13 10.20
N ASN A 71 -14.36 6.04 9.88
CA ASN A 71 -15.01 4.81 9.43
C ASN A 71 -14.69 4.48 7.96
N TYR A 72 -14.49 5.50 7.12
CA TYR A 72 -14.12 5.30 5.72
C TYR A 72 -12.73 4.69 5.58
N LEU A 73 -11.76 5.19 6.36
CA LEU A 73 -10.38 4.71 6.34
C LEU A 73 -10.30 3.22 6.74
N ARG A 74 -10.93 2.84 7.86
CA ARG A 74 -10.92 1.45 8.33
C ARG A 74 -11.54 0.49 7.32
N ASN A 75 -12.69 0.86 6.75
CA ASN A 75 -13.39 0.01 5.79
C ASN A 75 -12.58 -0.13 4.48
N ARG A 76 -11.93 0.95 4.03
CA ARG A 76 -11.08 0.91 2.83
C ARG A 76 -9.81 0.10 3.05
N GLN A 77 -9.10 0.30 4.15
CA GLN A 77 -7.94 -0.50 4.53
C GLN A 77 -8.30 -1.99 4.63
N ALA A 78 -9.41 -2.32 5.29
CA ALA A 78 -9.90 -3.69 5.38
C ALA A 78 -10.20 -4.31 4.01
N LYS A 79 -10.82 -3.55 3.08
CA LYS A 79 -11.08 -4.01 1.71
C LYS A 79 -9.79 -4.22 0.91
N THR A 80 -8.83 -3.31 1.01
CA THR A 80 -7.54 -3.43 0.33
C THR A 80 -6.78 -4.67 0.82
N GLU A 81 -6.75 -4.88 2.14
CA GLU A 81 -6.12 -6.05 2.73
C GLU A 81 -6.83 -7.35 2.33
N LEU A 82 -8.17 -7.36 2.32
CA LEU A 82 -8.95 -8.51 1.86
C LEU A 82 -8.68 -8.82 0.37
N ALA A 83 -8.56 -7.80 -0.48
CA ALA A 83 -8.21 -7.98 -1.89
C ALA A 83 -6.79 -8.56 -2.05
N ARG A 84 -5.83 -8.11 -1.23
CA ARG A 84 -4.47 -8.64 -1.19
C ARG A 84 -4.46 -10.11 -0.78
N ILE A 85 -5.11 -10.44 0.33
CA ILE A 85 -5.23 -11.82 0.83
C ILE A 85 -5.88 -12.73 -0.22
N ASN A 86 -6.94 -12.28 -0.89
CA ASN A 86 -7.60 -13.06 -1.94
C ASN A 86 -6.68 -13.35 -3.13
N ARG A 87 -5.85 -12.38 -3.55
CA ARG A 87 -4.86 -12.60 -4.62
C ARG A 87 -3.80 -13.61 -4.19
N GLU A 88 -3.34 -13.53 -2.94
CA GLU A 88 -2.34 -14.45 -2.39
C GLU A 88 -2.90 -15.87 -2.28
N LEU A 89 -4.13 -16.02 -1.79
CA LEU A 89 -4.84 -17.31 -1.76
C LEU A 89 -4.99 -17.90 -3.17
N LYS A 90 -5.34 -17.09 -4.18
CA LYS A 90 -5.44 -17.56 -5.57
C LYS A 90 -4.08 -18.04 -6.09
N ARG A 91 -3.00 -17.31 -5.81
CA ARG A 91 -1.64 -17.70 -6.19
C ARG A 91 -1.25 -19.04 -5.56
N LEU A 92 -1.44 -19.17 -4.24
CA LEU A 92 -1.09 -20.38 -3.49
C LEU A 92 -1.91 -21.59 -3.96
N LYS A 93 -3.21 -21.43 -4.23
CA LYS A 93 -4.03 -22.50 -4.80
C LYS A 93 -3.51 -22.98 -6.16
N GLY A 94 -3.08 -22.06 -7.02
CA GLY A 94 -2.44 -22.43 -8.29
C GLY A 94 -1.14 -23.21 -8.09
N GLN A 95 -0.30 -22.80 -7.14
CA GLN A 95 0.92 -23.53 -6.78
C GLN A 95 0.63 -24.93 -6.23
N ILE A 96 -0.39 -25.08 -5.39
CA ILE A 96 -0.85 -26.38 -4.87
C ILE A 96 -1.27 -27.29 -6.02
N ALA A 97 -2.11 -26.81 -6.94
CA ALA A 97 -2.59 -27.61 -8.07
C ALA A 97 -1.44 -28.12 -8.96
N VAL A 98 -0.43 -27.28 -9.22
CA VAL A 98 0.77 -27.69 -9.98
C VAL A 98 1.56 -28.77 -9.23
N LEU A 99 1.66 -28.67 -7.90
CA LEU A 99 2.36 -29.68 -7.09
C LEU A 99 1.58 -30.99 -6.99
N GLU A 100 0.25 -30.93 -6.88
CA GLU A 100 -0.62 -32.10 -6.89
C GLU A 100 -0.52 -32.85 -8.23
N GLU A 101 -0.56 -32.15 -9.36
CA GLU A 101 -0.39 -32.76 -10.68
C GLU A 101 0.96 -33.47 -10.82
N ARG A 102 2.05 -32.81 -10.37
CA ARG A 102 3.39 -33.42 -10.37
C ARG A 102 3.48 -34.64 -9.47
N LYS A 103 2.86 -34.59 -8.28
CA LYS A 103 2.79 -35.72 -7.36
C LYS A 103 2.05 -36.89 -8.01
N SER A 104 0.90 -36.66 -8.62
CA SER A 104 0.14 -37.72 -9.30
C SER A 104 0.92 -38.36 -10.43
N LYS A 105 1.62 -37.58 -11.27
CA LYS A 105 2.49 -38.11 -12.33
C LYS A 105 3.57 -39.03 -11.77
N LEU A 106 4.32 -38.56 -10.77
CA LEU A 106 5.36 -39.37 -10.14
C LEU A 106 4.77 -40.61 -9.44
N SER A 107 3.62 -40.51 -8.78
CA SER A 107 2.98 -41.66 -8.13
C SER A 107 2.50 -42.72 -9.12
N VAL A 108 2.16 -42.35 -10.35
CA VAL A 108 1.88 -43.31 -11.43
C VAL A 108 3.18 -43.96 -11.92
N ASP A 109 4.24 -43.16 -12.11
CA ASP A 109 5.56 -43.64 -12.55
C ASP A 109 6.24 -44.60 -11.55
N PHE A 110 5.91 -44.51 -10.26
CA PHE A 110 6.42 -45.40 -9.19
C PHE A 110 5.46 -46.54 -8.80
N GLY A 111 4.32 -46.68 -9.50
CA GLY A 111 3.26 -47.65 -9.19
C GLY A 111 3.17 -48.87 -10.11
N GLU A 112 4.07 -48.99 -11.11
CA GLU A 112 4.34 -50.20 -11.91
C GLU A 112 5.58 -50.94 -11.36
#